data_AF-A0A6A5BY91-F1
#
_entry.id   AF-A0A6A5BY91-F1
#
_cell.length_a   1.000
_cell.length_b   1.000
_cell.length_c   1.000
_cell.angle_alpha   90.00
_cell.angle_beta   90.00
_cell.angle_gamma   90.00
#
_symmetry.space_group_name_H-M   'P 1'
#
loop_
_entity.id
_entity.type
_entity.pdbx_description
1 polymer ?
#
loop_
_entity_poly.entity_id
_entity_poly.type
_entity_poly.pdbx_seq_one_letter_code
_entity_poly.pdbx_strand_id
1 'polypeptide(L)'
;MISSSCSIHPSFHDMDILHYPKLTHLSQIEENIKGVENCITINHRAPFIYASYENVSSKLFPPVFQYSGFDQLQELFSKNPNEYHRRMLRREVRGLAFDDETKKIMSRTMPKFFNIDEFEESSKKRVEYLLKKALEQHHNQGGDPPYVLLEKLDGSLCSPIIERCVSSDEEHAIVSLSKNNYATALIDHGNARREYTSFKVRMRTKLSHTNSIVIGMEELIYQLGDECSQRNNNANQTEDIKVILRDHLKNIPQLPLMLKELSPEEEEFLVFKIDEEAIVQQDQFLKLPPATQNFIRFCIYWMNRGYTPLFEFFSKDHKIVIDYGDKPFLSLLAIRHTVNGNFLPYQQVKESADFYDIECVKECSNQKVLTAASNGDIEELLKAIRNERGIEGYVLVLNSGWMFKVKSMWYSDIHKTNAYISKGELKEAAMWNYVLESKVDDIIGFVRSEEDRVRLRDFNDKLINYFNNYVEKIQNYTHAIQQELEKDFPNVGYEDIPMKNFTTVARSILSNEPSFILNLLIINKKEQTSLHSLLKDQCVKISQKDLNTVKKMLECTDLEFISRSEMRRREKLAKLNQVDKATDQSQDAQDEYEEFQDEENA
;
A
#
# COMPACT_ATOMS: atom_id res chain seq x y z
N MET A 1 0.24 -10.52 35.42
CA MET A 1 0.79 -11.87 35.73
C MET A 1 0.13 -12.86 34.80
N ILE A 2 0.89 -13.47 33.89
CA ILE A 2 0.39 -14.50 32.98
C ILE A 2 0.11 -15.74 33.85
N SER A 3 -1.14 -16.16 33.96
CA SER A 3 -1.48 -17.41 34.62
C SER A 3 -0.84 -18.56 33.86
N SER A 4 0.11 -19.20 34.54
CA SER A 4 0.83 -20.40 34.12
C SER A 4 -0.10 -21.61 34.06
N SER A 5 -0.88 -21.77 32.99
CA SER A 5 -1.56 -23.03 32.67
C SER A 5 -2.15 -23.05 31.26
N CYS A 6 -1.31 -23.17 30.23
CA CYS A 6 -1.70 -23.79 28.96
C CYS A 6 -0.44 -24.10 28.15
N SER A 7 0.30 -25.12 28.59
CA SER A 7 1.19 -25.88 27.71
C SER A 7 0.33 -26.84 26.90
N ILE A 8 -0.35 -26.32 25.88
CA ILE A 8 -1.03 -27.13 24.88
C ILE A 8 -0.42 -26.69 23.55
N HIS A 9 0.39 -27.56 22.94
CA HIS A 9 0.69 -27.43 21.52
C HIS A 9 -0.66 -27.47 20.80
N PRO A 10 -1.08 -26.40 20.07
CA PRO A 10 -2.35 -26.43 19.38
C PRO A 10 -2.34 -27.62 18.41
N SER A 11 -3.36 -28.46 18.53
CA SER A 11 -3.60 -29.53 17.56
C SER A 11 -3.91 -28.92 16.20
N PHE A 12 -3.80 -29.70 15.12
CA PHE A 12 -4.11 -29.22 13.77
C PHE A 12 -5.51 -28.60 13.67
N HIS A 13 -6.49 -29.12 14.42
CA HIS A 13 -7.86 -28.60 14.46
C HIS A 13 -7.99 -27.27 15.22
N ASP A 14 -7.06 -26.96 16.12
CA ASP A 14 -7.03 -25.68 16.86
C ASP A 14 -6.52 -24.50 15.98
N MET A 15 -5.97 -24.80 14.80
CA MET A 15 -5.37 -23.82 13.87
C MET A 15 -6.31 -23.42 12.71
N ASP A 16 -7.52 -23.97 12.68
CA ASP A 16 -8.50 -23.69 11.63
C ASP A 16 -9.29 -22.42 11.92
N ILE A 17 -9.40 -22.06 13.20
CA ILE A 17 -9.96 -20.80 13.67
C ILE A 17 -8.80 -19.87 14.02
N LEU A 18 -8.83 -18.64 13.51
CA LEU A 18 -7.84 -17.63 13.83
C LEU A 18 -8.23 -16.92 15.13
N HIS A 19 -7.54 -17.26 16.22
CA HIS A 19 -7.76 -16.62 17.52
C HIS A 19 -6.99 -15.31 17.68
N TYR A 20 -7.69 -14.20 17.93
CA TYR A 20 -7.05 -12.92 18.18
C TYR A 20 -6.59 -12.78 19.64
N PRO A 21 -5.35 -12.31 19.90
CA PRO A 21 -4.88 -12.12 21.27
C PRO A 21 -5.57 -10.91 21.92
N LYS A 22 -5.85 -11.01 23.22
CA LYS A 22 -6.30 -9.87 24.04
C LYS A 22 -5.15 -8.88 24.19
N LEU A 23 -5.38 -7.63 23.78
CA LEU A 23 -4.42 -6.54 23.86
C LEU A 23 -5.10 -5.38 24.57
N THR A 24 -4.55 -4.93 25.69
CA THR A 24 -5.09 -3.84 26.51
C THR A 24 -4.08 -2.70 26.68
N HIS A 25 -2.78 -2.99 26.62
CA HIS A 25 -1.73 -2.05 27.03
C HIS A 25 -0.47 -2.12 26.17
N LEU A 26 0.22 -0.99 25.99
CA LEU A 26 1.43 -0.86 25.17
C LEU A 26 2.54 -1.83 25.59
N SER A 27 2.72 -2.06 26.89
CA SER A 27 3.77 -2.95 27.41
C SER A 27 3.67 -4.38 26.87
N GLN A 28 2.47 -4.85 26.51
CA GLN A 28 2.32 -6.15 25.86
C GLN A 28 3.01 -6.17 24.49
N ILE A 29 3.06 -5.07 23.75
CA ILE A 29 3.82 -4.98 22.50
C ILE A 29 5.31 -4.99 22.82
N GLU A 30 5.77 -4.10 23.69
CA GLU A 30 7.18 -3.96 24.08
C GLU A 30 7.80 -5.28 24.58
N GLU A 31 7.05 -6.04 25.38
CA GLU A 31 7.47 -7.34 25.89
C GLU A 31 7.58 -8.42 24.80
N ASN A 32 6.73 -8.36 23.77
CA ASN A 32 6.58 -9.43 22.78
C ASN A 32 7.33 -9.16 21.47
N ILE A 33 7.91 -7.97 21.27
CA ILE A 33 8.76 -7.64 20.11
C ILE A 33 10.25 -7.95 20.32
N LYS A 34 10.63 -8.49 21.50
CA LYS A 34 12.02 -8.87 21.78
C LYS A 34 12.60 -9.83 20.73
N GLY A 35 13.76 -9.48 20.17
CA GLY A 35 14.46 -10.20 19.10
C GLY A 35 13.99 -9.87 17.67
N VAL A 36 13.01 -8.99 17.50
CA VAL A 36 12.50 -8.49 16.21
C VAL A 36 12.23 -6.98 16.29
N GLU A 37 12.91 -6.26 17.17
CA GLU A 37 12.70 -4.84 17.46
C GLU A 37 12.86 -3.98 16.20
N ASN A 38 13.83 -4.31 15.35
CA ASN A 38 14.08 -3.65 14.06
C ASN A 38 12.95 -3.84 13.01
N CYS A 39 11.98 -4.70 13.28
CA CYS A 39 10.84 -4.93 12.41
C CYS A 39 9.62 -4.09 12.81
N ILE A 40 9.64 -3.46 13.98
CA ILE A 40 8.50 -2.75 14.57
C ILE A 40 8.91 -1.33 14.91
N THR A 41 8.10 -0.36 14.48
CA THR A 41 8.24 1.03 14.88
C THR A 41 7.19 1.40 15.94
N ILE A 42 7.62 2.16 16.95
CA ILE A 42 6.75 2.73 17.98
C ILE A 42 6.94 4.25 17.98
N ASN A 43 5.94 4.96 17.46
CA ASN A 43 5.98 6.40 17.27
C ASN A 43 5.20 7.11 18.37
N HIS A 44 5.88 7.91 19.17
CA HIS A 44 5.27 8.78 20.16
C HIS A 44 4.81 10.08 19.50
N ARG A 45 3.51 10.22 19.24
CA ARG A 45 2.90 11.40 18.63
C ARG A 45 1.75 11.84 19.51
N ALA A 46 2.07 12.61 20.54
CA ALA A 46 1.11 13.09 21.54
C ALA A 46 -0.16 13.65 20.85
N PRO A 47 -1.35 13.31 21.36
CA PRO A 47 -1.62 12.58 22.60
C PRO A 47 -1.65 11.04 22.44
N PHE A 48 -1.09 10.49 21.37
CA PHE A 48 -1.13 9.06 21.09
C PHE A 48 0.26 8.44 20.93
N ILE A 49 0.30 7.11 21.03
CA ILE A 49 1.46 6.30 20.68
C ILE A 49 1.01 5.30 19.63
N TYR A 50 1.73 5.22 18.52
CA TYR A 50 1.42 4.32 17.42
C TYR A 50 2.42 3.18 17.35
N ALA A 51 1.96 1.96 17.05
CA ALA A 51 2.83 0.83 16.79
C ALA A 51 2.46 0.14 15.48
N SER A 52 3.44 -0.08 14.60
CA SER A 52 3.25 -0.78 13.33
C SER A 52 4.53 -1.48 12.88
N TYR A 53 4.44 -2.32 11.85
CA TYR A 53 5.63 -2.82 11.17
C TYR A 53 6.41 -1.68 10.51
N GLU A 54 7.72 -1.72 10.72
CA GLU A 54 8.73 -1.04 9.89
C GLU A 54 9.12 -1.97 8.73
N ASN A 55 9.47 -3.21 9.06
CA ASN A 55 9.87 -4.25 8.11
C ASN A 55 9.12 -5.55 8.41
N VAL A 56 8.69 -6.25 7.36
CA VAL A 56 7.95 -7.51 7.52
C VAL A 56 8.88 -8.70 7.29
N SER A 57 9.01 -9.56 8.31
CA SER A 57 9.77 -10.81 8.26
C SER A 57 8.87 -12.01 8.57
N SER A 58 9.20 -13.18 8.01
CA SER A 58 8.54 -14.45 8.35
C SER A 58 8.64 -14.83 9.83
N LYS A 59 9.61 -14.27 10.57
CA LYS A 59 9.76 -14.46 12.03
C LYS A 59 8.67 -13.80 12.85
N LEU A 60 7.89 -12.88 12.27
CA LEU A 60 6.82 -12.16 12.96
C LEU A 60 5.54 -12.98 13.09
N PHE A 61 5.34 -13.96 12.19
CA PHE A 61 4.08 -14.67 12.07
C PHE A 61 4.19 -16.10 12.58
N PRO A 62 3.11 -16.68 13.12
CA PRO A 62 3.08 -18.08 13.49
C PRO A 62 3.32 -18.95 12.24
N PRO A 63 4.15 -20.01 12.34
CA PRO A 63 4.30 -20.96 11.25
C PRO A 63 3.06 -21.87 11.14
N VAL A 64 2.89 -22.54 9.99
CA VAL A 64 1.83 -23.54 9.82
C VAL A 64 2.40 -24.93 9.91
N PHE A 65 2.02 -25.68 10.95
CA PHE A 65 2.60 -26.98 11.30
C PHE A 65 2.55 -28.09 10.23
N GLN A 66 1.87 -27.88 9.09
CA GLN A 66 1.68 -28.92 8.08
C GLN A 66 2.67 -28.84 6.90
N TYR A 67 3.33 -27.69 6.67
CA TYR A 67 4.16 -27.48 5.47
C TYR A 67 5.62 -27.08 5.76
N SER A 68 5.95 -26.89 7.04
CA SER A 68 7.28 -26.58 7.54
C SER A 68 7.75 -27.77 8.36
N GLY A 69 9.00 -28.23 8.11
CA GLY A 69 9.54 -29.48 8.65
C GLY A 69 9.18 -29.66 10.12
N PHE A 70 8.30 -30.64 10.39
CA PHE A 70 7.62 -30.85 11.67
C PHE A 70 8.63 -30.88 12.85
N ASP A 71 9.80 -31.48 12.60
CA ASP A 71 10.87 -31.66 13.58
C ASP A 71 11.49 -30.33 14.04
N GLN A 72 11.74 -29.38 13.12
CA GLN A 72 12.42 -28.12 13.45
C GLN A 72 11.50 -27.14 14.21
N LEU A 73 10.21 -27.15 13.91
CA LEU A 73 9.23 -26.30 14.59
C LEU A 73 8.81 -26.86 15.95
N GLN A 74 8.68 -28.18 16.07
CA GLN A 74 8.45 -28.81 17.35
C GLN A 74 9.61 -28.54 18.31
N GLU A 75 10.85 -28.57 17.82
CA GLU A 75 12.04 -28.18 18.58
C GLU A 75 12.01 -26.69 18.98
N LEU A 76 11.65 -25.77 18.06
CA LEU A 76 11.55 -24.34 18.34
C LEU A 76 10.55 -24.03 19.46
N PHE A 77 9.34 -24.60 19.41
CA PHE A 77 8.32 -24.34 20.41
C PHE A 77 8.51 -25.13 21.70
N SER A 78 9.18 -26.29 21.64
CA SER A 78 9.63 -27.00 22.84
C SER A 78 10.68 -26.20 23.60
N LYS A 79 11.56 -25.46 22.89
CA LYS A 79 12.54 -24.55 23.50
C LYS A 79 11.95 -23.20 23.93
N ASN A 80 10.88 -22.73 23.27
CA ASN A 80 10.22 -21.46 23.61
C ASN A 80 8.70 -21.56 23.48
N PRO A 81 8.00 -22.07 24.51
CA PRO A 81 6.56 -22.33 24.49
C PRO A 81 5.72 -21.07 24.20
N ASN A 82 6.23 -19.89 24.55
CA ASN A 82 5.52 -18.62 24.39
C ASN A 82 5.70 -18.00 22.99
N GLU A 83 6.57 -18.55 22.13
CA GLU A 83 6.88 -17.96 20.83
C GLU A 83 5.67 -17.94 19.89
N TYR A 84 4.80 -18.93 19.97
CA TYR A 84 3.56 -18.95 19.18
C TYR A 84 2.66 -17.78 19.56
N HIS A 85 2.42 -17.58 20.85
CA HIS A 85 1.61 -16.48 21.36
C HIS A 85 2.23 -15.11 21.04
N ARG A 86 3.55 -14.99 21.18
CA ARG A 86 4.30 -13.78 20.77
C ARG A 86 4.04 -13.45 19.31
N ARG A 87 4.11 -14.43 18.41
CA ARG A 87 3.87 -14.23 16.97
C ARG A 87 2.43 -13.90 16.65
N MET A 88 1.46 -14.48 17.36
CA MET A 88 0.06 -14.07 17.25
C MET A 88 -0.13 -12.60 17.64
N LEU A 89 0.53 -12.14 18.70
CA LEU A 89 0.50 -10.73 19.09
C LEU A 89 1.26 -9.85 18.09
N ARG A 90 2.42 -10.28 17.59
CA ARG A 90 3.17 -9.56 16.54
C ARG A 90 2.35 -9.39 15.26
N ARG A 91 1.46 -10.34 14.89
CA ARG A 91 0.51 -10.22 13.76
C ARG A 91 -0.42 -9.00 13.87
N GLU A 92 -0.66 -8.53 15.09
CA GLU A 92 -1.53 -7.40 15.40
C GLU A 92 -0.85 -6.04 15.28
N VAL A 93 0.48 -6.01 15.22
CA VAL A 93 1.27 -4.76 15.25
C VAL A 93 1.26 -4.09 13.87
N ARG A 94 0.07 -3.66 13.46
CA ARG A 94 -0.21 -2.98 12.20
C ARG A 94 -1.09 -1.78 12.50
N GLY A 95 -0.49 -0.65 12.80
CA GLY A 95 -1.19 0.58 13.14
C GLY A 95 -2.07 0.45 14.39
N LEU A 96 -1.51 -0.03 15.49
CA LEU A 96 -2.12 0.10 16.81
C LEU A 96 -2.00 1.56 17.28
N ALA A 97 -2.96 2.06 18.04
CA ALA A 97 -2.85 3.35 18.72
C ALA A 97 -3.19 3.20 20.21
N PHE A 98 -2.38 3.82 21.04
CA PHE A 98 -2.50 3.84 22.50
C PHE A 98 -2.61 5.27 22.98
N ASP A 99 -3.28 5.46 24.11
CA ASP A 99 -3.32 6.72 24.84
C ASP A 99 -1.93 7.02 25.44
N ASP A 100 -1.41 8.25 25.28
CA ASP A 100 -0.05 8.56 25.74
C ASP A 100 0.09 8.61 27.27
N GLU A 101 -1.00 8.86 27.99
CA GLU A 101 -1.03 8.98 29.45
C GLU A 101 -1.20 7.60 30.12
N THR A 102 -2.26 6.89 29.75
CA THR A 102 -2.62 5.60 30.36
C THR A 102 -1.94 4.41 29.70
N LYS A 103 -1.38 4.59 28.49
CA LYS A 103 -0.82 3.54 27.62
C LYS A 103 -1.81 2.41 27.28
N LYS A 104 -3.10 2.60 27.57
CA LYS A 104 -4.18 1.70 27.17
C LYS A 104 -4.43 1.84 25.67
N ILE A 105 -4.82 0.74 25.03
CA ILE A 105 -5.15 0.72 23.61
C ILE A 105 -6.44 1.49 23.32
N MET A 106 -6.36 2.40 22.35
CA MET A 106 -7.44 3.27 21.91
C MET A 106 -8.04 2.81 20.58
N SER A 107 -7.22 2.23 19.70
CA SER A 107 -7.63 1.82 18.35
C SER A 107 -6.78 0.66 17.85
N ARG A 108 -7.44 -0.36 17.26
CA ARG A 108 -6.81 -1.58 16.74
C ARG A 108 -7.26 -1.82 15.29
N THR A 109 -6.37 -1.56 14.32
CA THR A 109 -6.69 -1.81 12.90
C THR A 109 -6.59 -3.30 12.53
N MET A 110 -6.84 -3.67 11.27
CA MET A 110 -6.79 -5.07 10.83
C MET A 110 -5.43 -5.72 11.09
N PRO A 111 -5.40 -7.00 11.52
CA PRO A 111 -4.17 -7.76 11.66
C PRO A 111 -3.51 -7.92 10.29
N LYS A 112 -2.24 -8.32 10.25
CA LYS A 112 -1.61 -8.65 8.96
C LYS A 112 -2.31 -9.87 8.33
N PHE A 113 -2.66 -9.71 7.06
CA PHE A 113 -3.09 -10.79 6.18
C PHE A 113 -2.45 -10.67 4.79
N PHE A 114 -2.40 -11.79 4.08
CA PHE A 114 -1.51 -12.01 2.94
C PHE A 114 -2.28 -12.30 1.66
N ASN A 115 -1.60 -12.09 0.54
CA ASN A 115 -2.11 -12.58 -0.73
C ASN A 115 -2.14 -14.10 -0.70
N ILE A 116 -3.12 -14.71 -1.36
CA ILE A 116 -3.11 -16.15 -1.57
C ILE A 116 -1.81 -16.51 -2.31
N ASP A 117 -1.12 -17.53 -1.80
CA ASP A 117 0.17 -18.04 -2.25
C ASP A 117 1.40 -17.14 -1.93
N GLU A 118 1.29 -16.23 -0.96
CA GLU A 118 2.42 -15.37 -0.52
C GLU A 118 3.24 -15.99 0.62
N PHE A 119 2.56 -16.60 1.59
CA PHE A 119 3.12 -17.28 2.76
C PHE A 119 2.51 -18.66 2.93
N GLU A 120 3.15 -19.50 3.74
CA GLU A 120 2.70 -20.84 4.11
C GLU A 120 1.24 -20.87 4.59
N GLU A 121 0.86 -19.93 5.47
CA GLU A 121 -0.51 -19.82 5.99
C GLU A 121 -1.56 -19.39 4.97
N SER A 122 -1.10 -18.79 3.87
CA SER A 122 -1.93 -18.36 2.74
C SER A 122 -1.72 -19.22 1.50
N SER A 123 -1.03 -20.36 1.60
CA SER A 123 -0.81 -21.27 0.47
C SER A 123 -2.13 -21.73 -0.11
N LYS A 124 -2.19 -21.92 -1.44
CA LYS A 124 -3.43 -22.33 -2.13
C LYS A 124 -4.10 -23.53 -1.48
N LYS A 125 -3.32 -24.57 -1.16
CA LYS A 125 -3.80 -25.81 -0.50
C LYS A 125 -4.47 -25.52 0.84
N ARG A 126 -3.87 -24.65 1.66
CA ARG A 126 -4.45 -24.30 2.98
C ARG A 126 -5.71 -23.47 2.83
N VAL A 127 -5.71 -22.49 1.94
CA VAL A 127 -6.88 -21.64 1.71
C VAL A 127 -8.05 -22.48 1.17
N GLU A 128 -7.78 -23.38 0.23
CA GLU A 128 -8.77 -24.31 -0.30
C GLU A 128 -9.36 -25.20 0.80
N TYR A 129 -8.50 -25.77 1.66
CA TYR A 129 -8.93 -26.57 2.81
C TYR A 129 -9.85 -25.77 3.76
N LEU A 130 -9.43 -24.56 4.16
CA LEU A 130 -10.21 -23.72 5.07
C LEU A 130 -11.56 -23.31 4.47
N LEU A 131 -11.58 -22.96 3.18
CA LEU A 131 -12.80 -22.59 2.46
C LEU A 131 -13.78 -23.77 2.36
N LYS A 132 -13.30 -24.95 1.94
CA LYS A 132 -14.13 -26.17 1.88
C LYS A 132 -14.68 -26.55 3.24
N LYS A 133 -13.85 -26.47 4.28
CA LYS A 133 -14.28 -26.74 5.66
C LYS A 133 -15.38 -25.78 6.11
N ALA A 134 -15.23 -24.48 5.85
CA ALA A 134 -16.27 -23.49 6.19
C ALA A 134 -17.59 -23.78 5.45
N LEU A 135 -17.53 -24.11 4.16
CA LEU A 135 -18.68 -24.51 3.36
C LEU A 135 -19.37 -25.77 3.92
N GLU A 136 -18.61 -26.82 4.23
CA GLU A 136 -19.14 -28.06 4.80
C GLU A 136 -19.81 -27.82 6.16
N GLN A 137 -19.19 -27.03 7.04
CA GLN A 137 -19.77 -26.68 8.33
C GLN A 137 -21.09 -25.94 8.18
N HIS A 138 -21.14 -24.94 7.29
CA HIS A 138 -22.36 -24.19 7.00
C HIS A 138 -23.47 -25.08 6.40
N HIS A 139 -23.13 -25.99 5.48
CA HIS A 139 -24.10 -26.94 4.93
C HIS A 139 -24.68 -27.89 6.00
N ASN A 140 -23.86 -28.31 6.97
CA ASN A 140 -24.27 -29.27 7.98
C ASN A 140 -25.01 -28.62 9.16
N GLN A 141 -24.63 -27.41 9.57
CA GLN A 141 -25.10 -26.78 10.81
C GLN A 141 -25.94 -25.52 10.58
N GLY A 142 -25.94 -24.96 9.36
CA GLY A 142 -26.49 -23.63 9.08
C GLY A 142 -25.70 -22.51 9.79
N GLY A 143 -26.28 -21.31 9.84
CA GLY A 143 -25.72 -20.17 10.58
C GLY A 143 -25.22 -19.03 9.69
N ASP A 144 -24.26 -18.26 10.21
CA ASP A 144 -23.64 -17.15 9.48
C ASP A 144 -22.98 -17.64 8.18
N PRO A 145 -22.95 -16.80 7.12
CA PRO A 145 -22.30 -17.15 5.87
C PRO A 145 -20.87 -17.68 6.09
N PRO A 146 -20.46 -18.75 5.39
CA PRO A 146 -19.16 -19.40 5.61
C PRO A 146 -17.98 -18.48 5.26
N TYR A 147 -18.22 -17.54 4.35
CA TYR A 147 -17.27 -16.52 3.95
C TYR A 147 -18.01 -15.30 3.40
N VAL A 148 -17.29 -14.19 3.26
CA VAL A 148 -17.68 -13.02 2.49
C VAL A 148 -16.53 -12.63 1.56
N LEU A 149 -16.86 -12.19 0.35
CA LEU A 149 -15.90 -11.62 -0.60
C LEU A 149 -16.18 -10.13 -0.73
N LEU A 150 -15.26 -9.31 -0.23
CA LEU A 150 -15.39 -7.86 -0.23
C LEU A 150 -14.48 -7.26 -1.30
N GLU A 151 -14.95 -6.22 -1.98
CA GLU A 151 -14.12 -5.42 -2.88
C GLU A 151 -12.88 -4.93 -2.11
N LYS A 152 -11.70 -5.15 -2.69
CA LYS A 152 -10.48 -4.54 -2.15
C LYS A 152 -10.39 -3.13 -2.70
N LEU A 153 -10.79 -2.16 -1.88
CA LEU A 153 -10.64 -0.74 -2.21
C LEU A 153 -9.14 -0.34 -2.21
N ASP A 154 -8.80 0.56 -3.11
CA ASP A 154 -7.42 1.02 -3.36
C ASP A 154 -7.22 2.44 -2.82
N GLY A 155 -7.05 2.57 -1.51
CA GLY A 155 -6.85 3.84 -0.85
C GLY A 155 -5.98 3.73 0.41
N SER A 156 -6.36 4.49 1.43
CA SER A 156 -5.66 4.55 2.71
C SER A 156 -6.53 4.03 3.85
N LEU A 157 -6.09 2.93 4.46
CA LEU A 157 -6.68 2.42 5.69
C LEU A 157 -6.63 3.48 6.80
N CYS A 158 -7.79 3.75 7.37
CA CYS A 158 -7.98 4.73 8.42
C CYS A 158 -8.99 4.26 9.47
N SER A 159 -9.01 4.96 10.60
CA SER A 159 -9.96 4.73 11.70
C SER A 159 -10.21 6.02 12.46
N PRO A 160 -11.37 6.20 13.10
CA PRO A 160 -11.56 7.31 14.03
C PRO A 160 -10.72 7.12 15.30
N ILE A 161 -10.40 8.23 15.95
CA ILE A 161 -9.76 8.28 17.27
C ILE A 161 -10.23 9.53 18.01
N ILE A 162 -10.44 9.43 19.32
CA ILE A 162 -10.89 10.56 20.13
C ILE A 162 -9.68 11.25 20.74
N GLU A 163 -9.51 12.52 20.40
CA GLU A 163 -8.49 13.41 20.95
C GLU A 163 -9.12 14.21 22.09
N ARG A 164 -8.65 14.00 23.33
CA ARG A 164 -9.07 14.80 24.48
C ARG A 164 -8.25 16.10 24.51
N CYS A 165 -8.92 17.24 24.62
CA CYS A 165 -8.31 18.56 24.58
C CYS A 165 -8.24 19.18 25.99
N VAL A 166 -7.08 19.75 26.31
CA VAL A 166 -6.84 20.50 27.56
C VAL A 166 -7.42 21.92 27.47
N SER A 167 -7.49 22.62 28.58
CA SER A 167 -7.92 24.03 28.60
C SER A 167 -6.91 24.96 27.90
N SER A 168 -7.38 26.11 27.39
CA SER A 168 -6.56 27.10 26.68
C SER A 168 -5.38 27.63 27.53
N ASP A 169 -5.52 27.65 28.85
CA ASP A 169 -4.49 28.11 29.78
C ASP A 169 -3.32 27.11 29.89
N GLU A 170 -3.60 25.81 29.79
CA GLU A 170 -2.57 24.76 29.72
C GLU A 170 -1.95 24.66 28.32
N GLU A 171 -2.70 24.94 27.26
CA GLU A 171 -2.22 24.90 25.87
C GLU A 171 -1.06 25.90 25.64
N HIS A 172 -1.16 27.11 26.20
CA HIS A 172 -0.07 28.10 26.18
C HIS A 172 1.18 27.66 26.96
N ALA A 173 1.02 26.95 28.07
CA ALA A 173 2.13 26.39 28.84
C ALA A 173 2.83 25.25 28.06
N ILE A 174 2.07 24.40 27.37
CA ILE A 174 2.59 23.27 26.58
C ILE A 174 3.28 23.74 25.29
N VAL A 175 2.74 24.75 24.60
CA VAL A 175 3.33 25.30 23.37
C VAL A 175 4.67 26.03 23.64
N SER A 176 4.88 26.54 24.86
CA SER A 176 6.17 27.12 25.27
C SER A 176 7.31 26.09 25.39
N LEU A 177 6.98 24.80 25.48
CA LEU A 177 7.91 23.67 25.51
C LEU A 177 8.12 23.11 24.10
N SER A 178 8.54 23.95 23.15
CA SER A 178 8.83 23.47 21.79
C SER A 178 10.19 22.77 21.73
N LYS A 179 10.20 21.49 21.32
CA LYS A 179 11.11 20.84 20.34
C LYS A 179 11.37 19.37 20.72
N ASN A 180 10.97 18.50 19.81
CA ASN A 180 11.44 17.12 19.58
C ASN A 180 11.29 16.06 20.67
N ASN A 181 10.77 16.34 21.86
CA ASN A 181 10.41 15.27 22.81
C ASN A 181 9.26 15.69 23.74
N TYR A 182 8.02 15.51 23.32
CA TYR A 182 6.85 15.51 24.22
C TYR A 182 7.03 14.52 25.39
N ALA A 183 7.89 13.51 25.24
CA ALA A 183 8.20 12.51 26.25
C ALA A 183 9.16 12.99 27.36
N THR A 184 10.01 14.00 27.12
CA THR A 184 11.06 14.38 28.09
C THR A 184 10.70 15.62 28.91
N ALA A 185 9.81 16.49 28.42
CA ALA A 185 9.45 17.73 29.12
C ALA A 185 8.53 17.54 30.34
N LEU A 186 7.89 16.38 30.49
CA LEU A 186 6.91 16.11 31.57
C LEU A 186 7.41 15.16 32.67
N ILE A 187 8.68 14.73 32.62
CA ILE A 187 9.28 13.98 33.74
C ILE A 187 9.51 14.90 34.95
N ASP A 188 9.57 16.23 34.76
CA ASP A 188 9.89 17.20 35.82
C ASP A 188 8.68 17.86 36.50
N HIS A 189 7.45 17.64 36.01
CA HIS A 189 6.22 18.08 36.68
C HIS A 189 5.41 16.86 37.11
N GLY A 190 5.68 16.41 38.34
CA GLY A 190 5.14 15.16 38.87
C GLY A 190 3.62 15.02 38.74
N ASN A 191 3.16 13.86 38.27
CA ASN A 191 1.86 13.19 38.48
C ASN A 191 0.55 14.02 38.49
N ALA A 192 0.53 15.26 38.03
CA ALA A 192 -0.72 15.99 37.82
C ALA A 192 -1.38 15.43 36.55
N ARG A 193 -2.54 14.76 36.71
CA ARG A 193 -3.37 14.32 35.57
C ARG A 193 -3.80 15.55 34.77
N ARG A 194 -3.69 15.49 33.45
CA ARG A 194 -4.16 16.55 32.55
C ARG A 194 -5.67 16.74 32.75
N GLU A 195 -6.12 17.97 32.92
CA GLU A 195 -7.54 18.28 33.02
C GLU A 195 -8.12 18.53 31.63
N TYR A 196 -8.86 17.55 31.12
CA TYR A 196 -9.48 17.63 29.81
C TYR A 196 -10.88 18.25 29.91
N THR A 197 -11.14 19.26 29.09
CA THR A 197 -12.40 20.02 29.12
C THR A 197 -13.28 19.76 27.88
N SER A 198 -12.67 19.28 26.81
CA SER A 198 -13.32 19.05 25.51
C SER A 198 -12.65 17.92 24.75
N PHE A 199 -13.22 17.53 23.61
CA PHE A 199 -12.62 16.55 22.72
C PHE A 199 -12.94 16.84 21.25
N LYS A 200 -12.15 16.23 20.37
CA LYS A 200 -12.38 16.17 18.93
C LYS A 200 -12.49 14.71 18.51
N VAL A 201 -13.44 14.40 17.62
CA VAL A 201 -13.42 13.14 16.87
C VAL A 201 -12.46 13.35 15.71
N ARG A 202 -11.31 12.67 15.74
CA ARG A 202 -10.28 12.80 14.71
C ARG A 202 -10.24 11.55 13.85
N MET A 203 -9.61 11.66 12.70
CA MET A 203 -9.22 10.51 11.89
C MET A 203 -7.73 10.21 12.05
N ARG A 204 -7.36 8.95 11.79
CA ARG A 204 -5.97 8.54 11.74
C ARG A 204 -5.74 7.54 10.61
N THR A 205 -4.54 7.58 10.07
CA THR A 205 -3.95 6.49 9.27
C THR A 205 -3.19 5.52 10.20
N LYS A 206 -2.41 4.59 9.64
CA LYS A 206 -1.71 3.56 10.42
C LYS A 206 -0.77 4.12 11.50
N LEU A 207 -0.05 5.20 11.22
CA LEU A 207 1.00 5.70 12.14
C LEU A 207 0.84 7.18 12.50
N SER A 208 -0.24 7.84 12.08
CA SER A 208 -0.40 9.28 12.26
C SER A 208 -1.85 9.73 12.22
N HIS A 209 -2.15 10.78 12.97
CA HIS A 209 -3.38 11.56 12.97
C HIS A 209 -3.16 13.01 12.48
N THR A 210 -2.01 13.28 11.85
CA THR A 210 -1.57 14.64 11.50
C THR A 210 -0.99 14.78 10.09
N ASN A 211 -1.16 13.77 9.23
CA ASN A 211 -0.69 13.82 7.84
C ASN A 211 -1.75 14.39 6.88
N SER A 212 -1.34 14.68 5.64
CA SER A 212 -2.22 15.26 4.61
C SER A 212 -3.44 14.39 4.28
N ILE A 213 -3.30 13.07 4.32
CA ILE A 213 -4.43 12.14 4.12
C ILE A 213 -5.49 12.35 5.21
N VAL A 214 -5.07 12.56 6.47
CA VAL A 214 -5.99 12.87 7.58
C VAL A 214 -6.69 14.21 7.37
N ILE A 215 -5.98 15.22 6.89
CA ILE A 215 -6.59 16.51 6.56
C ILE A 215 -7.70 16.32 5.51
N GLY A 216 -7.40 15.68 4.37
CA GLY A 216 -8.40 15.45 3.33
C GLY A 216 -9.58 14.59 3.77
N MET A 217 -9.36 13.60 4.66
CA MET A 217 -10.45 12.84 5.29
C MET A 217 -11.36 13.73 6.13
N GLU A 218 -10.77 14.56 6.97
CA GLU A 218 -11.49 15.43 7.90
C GLU A 218 -12.21 16.56 7.16
N GLU A 219 -11.64 17.09 6.08
CA GLU A 219 -12.31 18.03 5.18
C GLU A 219 -13.59 17.42 4.57
N LEU A 220 -13.53 16.16 4.10
CA LEU A 220 -14.69 15.44 3.61
C LEU A 220 -15.76 15.26 4.71
N ILE A 221 -15.36 14.80 5.90
CA ILE A 221 -16.29 14.49 7.01
C ILE A 221 -16.97 15.76 7.56
N TYR A 222 -16.17 16.82 7.74
CA TYR A 222 -16.60 18.06 8.37
C TYR A 222 -17.04 19.13 7.37
N GLN A 223 -17.01 18.81 6.07
CA GLN A 223 -17.39 19.72 4.98
C GLN A 223 -16.61 21.04 5.04
N LEU A 224 -15.34 20.95 5.42
CA LEU A 224 -14.42 22.06 5.40
C LEU A 224 -14.04 22.25 3.93
N GLY A 225 -14.23 23.46 3.39
CA GLY A 225 -13.94 23.72 1.98
C GLY A 225 -12.50 23.35 1.60
N ASP A 226 -12.25 23.19 0.29
CA ASP A 226 -11.00 22.67 -0.29
C ASP A 226 -9.77 23.62 -0.14
N GLU A 227 -9.79 24.52 0.84
CA GLU A 227 -8.84 25.61 1.02
C GLU A 227 -7.42 25.14 1.33
N CYS A 228 -7.23 23.93 1.91
CA CYS A 228 -5.88 23.37 2.11
C CYS A 228 -5.37 22.61 0.88
N SER A 229 -6.21 21.87 0.16
CA SER A 229 -5.84 21.20 -1.10
C SER A 229 -5.43 22.20 -2.19
N GLN A 230 -6.11 23.36 -2.26
CA GLN A 230 -5.77 24.43 -3.20
C GLN A 230 -4.43 25.13 -2.88
N ARG A 231 -3.99 25.16 -1.61
CA ARG A 231 -2.68 25.72 -1.22
C ARG A 231 -1.51 24.85 -1.66
N ASN A 232 -1.68 23.53 -1.68
CA ASN A 232 -0.64 22.60 -2.16
C ASN A 232 -0.34 22.74 -3.66
N ASN A 233 -1.33 23.10 -4.48
CA ASN A 233 -1.12 23.27 -5.93
C ASN A 233 -0.49 24.62 -6.32
N ASN A 234 -0.51 25.62 -5.42
CA ASN A 234 0.11 26.94 -5.61
C ASN A 234 1.40 27.13 -4.79
N ALA A 235 1.96 26.07 -4.24
CA ALA A 235 3.19 26.14 -3.48
C ALA A 235 4.40 26.35 -4.40
N ASN A 236 4.71 27.62 -4.67
CA ASN A 236 6.10 28.03 -4.53
C ASN A 236 6.52 27.63 -3.11
N GLN A 237 7.36 26.61 -3.00
CA GLN A 237 8.04 26.12 -1.81
C GLN A 237 8.11 27.16 -0.67
N THR A 238 7.29 27.09 0.41
CA THR A 238 7.60 27.63 1.77
C THR A 238 6.46 27.62 2.82
N GLU A 239 5.25 27.10 2.60
CA GLU A 239 4.31 26.97 3.74
C GLU A 239 4.61 25.71 4.58
N ASP A 240 5.01 25.90 5.84
CA ASP A 240 5.29 24.83 6.80
C ASP A 240 4.01 24.01 7.06
N ILE A 241 4.07 22.69 6.84
CA ILE A 241 2.96 21.76 7.06
C ILE A 241 2.38 21.85 8.48
N LYS A 242 3.17 22.32 9.46
CA LYS A 242 2.71 22.60 10.83
C LYS A 242 1.71 23.75 10.88
N VAL A 243 1.88 24.78 10.04
CA VAL A 243 0.95 25.91 9.95
C VAL A 243 -0.38 25.45 9.35
N ILE A 244 -0.31 24.73 8.23
CA ILE A 244 -1.47 24.09 7.58
C ILE A 244 -2.26 23.25 8.59
N LEU A 245 -1.55 22.37 9.31
CA LEU A 245 -2.18 21.51 10.33
C LEU A 245 -2.81 22.33 11.46
N ARG A 246 -2.13 23.35 11.99
CA ARG A 246 -2.70 24.19 13.08
C ARG A 246 -3.97 24.89 12.64
N ASP A 247 -4.01 25.43 11.42
CA ASP A 247 -5.19 26.11 10.90
C ASP A 247 -6.34 25.12 10.65
N HIS A 248 -6.04 23.95 10.07
CA HIS A 248 -7.01 22.87 9.94
C HIS A 248 -7.64 22.48 11.28
N LEU A 249 -6.81 22.28 12.32
CA LEU A 249 -7.27 21.88 13.65
C LEU A 249 -8.21 22.89 14.33
N LYS A 250 -8.16 24.17 13.97
CA LYS A 250 -9.10 25.19 14.48
C LYS A 250 -10.51 25.01 13.91
N ASN A 251 -10.62 24.41 12.72
CA ASN A 251 -11.88 24.21 12.02
C ASN A 251 -12.55 22.88 12.38
N ILE A 252 -11.82 21.95 12.99
CA ILE A 252 -12.38 20.68 13.46
C ILE A 252 -13.32 20.93 14.64
N PRO A 253 -14.56 20.40 14.61
CA PRO A 253 -15.50 20.53 15.71
C PRO A 253 -14.91 20.03 17.03
N GLN A 254 -14.89 20.93 18.02
CA GLN A 254 -14.49 20.65 19.39
C GLN A 254 -15.75 20.66 20.26
N LEU A 255 -16.03 19.54 20.92
CA LEU A 255 -17.23 19.32 21.73
C LEU A 255 -16.86 19.27 23.22
N PRO A 256 -17.74 19.68 24.14
CA PRO A 256 -17.48 19.60 25.57
C PRO A 256 -17.27 18.14 26.00
N LEU A 257 -16.32 17.90 26.89
CA LEU A 257 -16.03 16.55 27.35
C LEU A 257 -17.00 16.16 28.46
N MET A 258 -18.04 15.42 28.08
CA MET A 258 -19.01 14.86 29.02
C MET A 258 -18.81 13.34 29.08
N LEU A 259 -18.48 12.83 30.25
CA LEU A 259 -18.15 11.42 30.46
C LEU A 259 -19.18 10.75 31.35
N LYS A 260 -19.51 9.50 31.03
CA LYS A 260 -20.21 8.58 31.96
C LYS A 260 -19.17 7.80 32.76
N GLU A 261 -19.52 7.45 33.99
CA GLU A 261 -18.73 6.49 34.77
C GLU A 261 -18.68 5.14 34.03
N LEU A 262 -17.52 4.51 34.08
CA LEU A 262 -17.31 3.17 33.52
C LEU A 262 -17.78 2.13 34.52
N SER A 263 -18.46 1.08 34.05
CA SER A 263 -18.61 -0.13 34.86
C SER A 263 -17.26 -0.86 35.00
N PRO A 264 -17.08 -1.74 36.00
CA PRO A 264 -15.87 -2.55 36.12
C PRO A 264 -15.53 -3.37 34.87
N GLU A 265 -16.54 -3.85 34.15
CA GLU A 265 -16.35 -4.56 32.87
C GLU A 265 -15.87 -3.61 31.77
N GLU A 266 -16.40 -2.39 31.73
CA GLU A 266 -16.01 -1.37 30.75
C GLU A 266 -14.58 -0.88 30.96
N GLU A 267 -14.10 -0.79 32.20
CA GLU A 267 -12.71 -0.43 32.51
C GLU A 267 -11.67 -1.39 31.90
N GLU A 268 -12.07 -2.64 31.61
CA GLU A 268 -11.20 -3.62 30.95
C GLU A 268 -10.91 -3.26 29.48
N PHE A 269 -11.80 -2.52 28.82
CA PHE A 269 -11.70 -2.26 27.38
C PHE A 269 -11.89 -0.81 26.96
N LEU A 270 -12.22 0.09 27.88
CA LEU A 270 -12.31 1.53 27.66
C LEU A 270 -11.28 2.29 28.50
N VAL A 271 -10.86 3.42 27.95
CA VAL A 271 -10.10 4.45 28.67
C VAL A 271 -11.06 5.46 29.30
N PHE A 272 -12.12 5.81 28.57
CA PHE A 272 -13.20 6.68 28.98
C PHE A 272 -14.45 6.36 28.14
N LYS A 273 -15.61 6.87 28.57
CA LYS A 273 -16.89 6.71 27.86
C LYS A 273 -17.59 8.05 27.75
N ILE A 274 -17.84 8.48 26.52
CA ILE A 274 -18.51 9.74 26.24
C ILE A 274 -20.00 9.60 26.52
N ASP A 275 -20.61 10.60 27.14
CA ASP A 275 -22.06 10.70 27.28
C ASP A 275 -22.70 11.14 25.96
N GLU A 276 -22.97 10.18 25.08
CA GLU A 276 -23.59 10.44 23.76
C GLU A 276 -24.91 11.23 23.89
N GLU A 277 -25.74 10.90 24.89
CA GLU A 277 -27.05 11.53 25.11
C GLU A 277 -26.93 13.00 25.51
N ALA A 278 -25.91 13.33 26.29
CA ALA A 278 -25.62 14.71 26.65
C ALA A 278 -25.00 15.47 25.46
N ILE A 279 -24.10 14.84 24.70
CA ILE A 279 -23.39 15.47 23.57
C ILE A 279 -24.36 15.90 22.47
N VAL A 280 -25.34 15.07 22.14
CA VAL A 280 -26.30 15.39 21.07
C VAL A 280 -27.24 16.56 21.41
N GLN A 281 -27.26 16.99 22.68
CA GLN A 281 -28.02 18.16 23.14
C GLN A 281 -27.22 19.46 23.10
N GLN A 282 -25.91 19.40 22.81
CA GLN A 282 -25.05 20.59 22.83
C GLN A 282 -25.25 21.44 21.59
N ASP A 283 -25.34 22.76 21.78
CA ASP A 283 -25.48 23.73 20.68
C ASP A 283 -24.38 23.59 19.61
N GLN A 284 -23.16 23.26 20.02
CA GLN A 284 -22.04 23.04 19.11
C GLN A 284 -22.28 21.84 18.18
N PHE A 285 -22.87 20.76 18.71
CA PHE A 285 -23.20 19.56 17.94
C PHE A 285 -24.39 19.80 17.02
N LEU A 286 -25.46 20.44 17.53
CA LEU A 286 -26.69 20.69 16.79
C LEU A 286 -26.49 21.61 15.57
N LYS A 287 -25.44 22.44 15.56
CA LYS A 287 -25.06 23.30 14.44
C LYS A 287 -24.30 22.59 13.32
N LEU A 288 -23.83 21.36 13.55
CA LEU A 288 -23.08 20.61 12.54
C LEU A 288 -24.00 20.12 11.41
N PRO A 289 -23.48 19.90 10.19
CA PRO A 289 -24.25 19.27 9.12
C PRO A 289 -24.79 17.89 9.54
N PRO A 290 -26.00 17.47 9.08
CA PRO A 290 -26.58 16.19 9.46
C PRO A 290 -25.67 14.97 9.20
N ALA A 291 -24.97 14.95 8.07
CA ALA A 291 -24.01 13.87 7.76
C ALA A 291 -22.86 13.83 8.78
N THR A 292 -22.34 14.98 9.17
CA THR A 292 -21.29 15.11 10.20
C THR A 292 -21.80 14.67 11.58
N GLN A 293 -23.03 15.05 11.95
CA GLN A 293 -23.67 14.59 13.19
C GLN A 293 -23.78 13.07 13.22
N ASN A 294 -24.25 12.46 12.12
CA ASN A 294 -24.36 11.02 11.98
C ASN A 294 -23.00 10.31 12.09
N PHE A 295 -21.97 10.84 11.44
CA PHE A 295 -20.61 10.31 11.53
C PHE A 295 -20.06 10.35 12.97
N ILE A 296 -20.18 11.49 13.66
CA ILE A 296 -19.73 11.61 15.06
C ILE A 296 -20.49 10.62 15.96
N ARG A 297 -21.82 10.50 15.80
CA ARG A 297 -22.63 9.54 16.56
C ARG A 297 -22.21 8.10 16.28
N PHE A 298 -22.00 7.73 15.02
CA PHE A 298 -21.48 6.42 14.64
C PHE A 298 -20.15 6.11 15.35
N CYS A 299 -19.20 7.05 15.35
CA CYS A 299 -17.92 6.88 16.01
C CYS A 299 -18.08 6.71 17.53
N ILE A 300 -18.81 7.62 18.19
CA ILE A 300 -19.03 7.56 19.65
C ILE A 300 -19.74 6.26 20.04
N TYR A 301 -20.77 5.86 19.30
CA TYR A 301 -21.55 4.66 19.57
C TYR A 301 -20.67 3.40 19.62
N TRP A 302 -19.80 3.21 18.63
CA TRP A 302 -18.93 2.03 18.55
C TRP A 302 -17.74 2.11 19.49
N MET A 303 -17.13 3.29 19.63
CA MET A 303 -15.99 3.47 20.52
C MET A 303 -16.38 3.32 22.00
N ASN A 304 -17.56 3.80 22.40
CA ASN A 304 -18.12 3.56 23.74
C ASN A 304 -18.45 2.09 24.03
N ARG A 305 -18.46 1.22 23.01
CA ARG A 305 -18.65 -0.23 23.14
C ARG A 305 -17.34 -1.01 23.01
N GLY A 306 -16.20 -0.32 22.95
CA GLY A 306 -14.89 -0.95 22.82
C GLY A 306 -14.57 -1.43 21.41
N TYR A 307 -15.17 -0.84 20.37
CA TYR A 307 -14.89 -1.17 18.97
C TYR A 307 -14.15 -0.05 18.26
N THR A 308 -13.31 -0.44 17.31
CA THR A 308 -12.63 0.40 16.33
C THR A 308 -13.31 0.18 14.97
N PRO A 309 -14.06 1.16 14.46
CA PRO A 309 -14.46 1.19 13.05
C PRO A 309 -13.24 1.37 12.14
N LEU A 310 -13.19 0.65 11.02
CA LEU A 310 -12.09 0.65 10.08
C LEU A 310 -12.61 1.06 8.71
N PHE A 311 -11.97 2.04 8.08
CA PHE A 311 -12.39 2.63 6.83
C PHE A 311 -11.26 2.56 5.80
N GLU A 312 -11.64 2.61 4.52
CA GLU A 312 -10.72 2.99 3.44
C GLU A 312 -11.10 4.41 2.99
N PHE A 313 -10.10 5.29 2.91
CA PHE A 313 -10.26 6.61 2.33
C PHE A 313 -9.59 6.69 0.96
N PHE A 314 -10.29 7.28 0.00
CA PHE A 314 -9.75 7.61 -1.30
C PHE A 314 -9.91 9.11 -1.58
N SER A 315 -8.88 9.68 -2.20
CA SER A 315 -8.94 10.99 -2.85
C SER A 315 -8.03 10.96 -4.07
N LYS A 316 -8.31 11.84 -5.04
CA LYS A 316 -7.51 11.94 -6.27
C LYS A 316 -6.05 12.27 -6.00
N ASP A 317 -5.78 13.12 -5.01
CA ASP A 317 -4.44 13.54 -4.61
C ASP A 317 -3.61 12.41 -3.97
N HIS A 318 -4.29 11.40 -3.43
CA HIS A 318 -3.69 10.23 -2.81
C HIS A 318 -3.99 8.94 -3.59
N LYS A 319 -4.25 9.04 -4.89
CA LYS A 319 -4.53 7.89 -5.77
C LYS A 319 -3.33 6.93 -5.85
N ILE A 320 -3.61 5.64 -5.67
CA ILE A 320 -2.60 4.58 -5.76
C ILE A 320 -2.52 4.01 -7.19
N VAL A 321 -3.59 3.38 -7.68
CA VAL A 321 -3.76 2.86 -9.04
C VAL A 321 -5.19 3.11 -9.55
N ILE A 322 -6.21 2.72 -8.79
CA ILE A 322 -7.62 2.85 -9.21
C ILE A 322 -8.05 4.31 -9.15
N ASP A 323 -8.67 4.77 -10.23
CA ASP A 323 -9.29 6.10 -10.27
C ASP A 323 -10.79 5.95 -10.05
N TYR A 324 -11.26 6.28 -8.84
CA TYR A 324 -12.68 6.28 -8.50
C TYR A 324 -13.38 7.59 -8.88
N GLY A 325 -12.71 8.47 -9.62
CA GLY A 325 -13.21 9.77 -10.04
C GLY A 325 -12.71 10.92 -9.15
N ASP A 326 -13.26 12.11 -9.41
CA ASP A 326 -12.77 13.35 -8.79
C ASP A 326 -13.21 13.54 -7.33
N LYS A 327 -14.23 12.81 -6.87
CA LYS A 327 -14.78 12.97 -5.53
C LYS A 327 -14.09 12.03 -4.53
N PRO A 328 -13.58 12.55 -3.39
CA PRO A 328 -13.10 11.69 -2.33
C PRO A 328 -14.27 10.93 -1.67
N PHE A 329 -13.97 9.77 -1.10
CA PHE A 329 -14.94 8.97 -0.34
C PHE A 329 -14.29 8.30 0.86
N LEU A 330 -15.13 7.92 1.82
CA LEU A 330 -14.75 7.20 3.02
C LEU A 330 -15.69 5.99 3.19
N SER A 331 -15.17 4.78 2.98
CA SER A 331 -15.96 3.55 2.99
C SER A 331 -15.62 2.69 4.20
N LEU A 332 -16.63 2.32 5.00
CA LEU A 332 -16.50 1.41 6.14
C LEU A 332 -16.15 0.00 5.64
N LEU A 333 -15.05 -0.54 6.14
CA LEU A 333 -14.56 -1.87 5.81
C LEU A 333 -14.98 -2.92 6.83
N ALA A 334 -14.87 -2.57 8.11
CA ALA A 334 -15.05 -3.49 9.22
C ALA A 334 -15.23 -2.74 10.54
N ILE A 335 -15.83 -3.41 11.53
CA ILE A 335 -15.88 -2.94 12.91
C ILE A 335 -15.23 -4.02 13.77
N ARG A 336 -14.15 -3.65 14.47
CA ARG A 336 -13.28 -4.58 15.19
C ARG A 336 -13.22 -4.24 16.67
N HIS A 337 -13.46 -5.19 17.56
CA HIS A 337 -13.33 -4.97 18.98
C HIS A 337 -11.87 -4.65 19.34
N THR A 338 -11.65 -3.52 19.98
CA THR A 338 -10.34 -2.92 20.23
C THR A 338 -9.45 -3.83 21.08
N VAL A 339 -10.00 -4.40 22.17
CA VAL A 339 -9.23 -5.25 23.09
C VAL A 339 -9.11 -6.72 22.67
N ASN A 340 -10.21 -7.42 22.37
CA ASN A 340 -10.15 -8.85 22.03
C ASN A 340 -9.77 -9.11 20.56
N GLY A 341 -9.94 -8.13 19.66
CA GLY A 341 -9.58 -8.23 18.24
C GLY A 341 -10.60 -8.92 17.34
N ASN A 342 -11.75 -9.35 17.87
CA ASN A 342 -12.83 -9.97 17.11
C ASN A 342 -13.49 -8.96 16.17
N PHE A 343 -13.94 -9.42 15.01
CA PHE A 343 -14.68 -8.62 14.05
C PHE A 343 -16.18 -8.85 14.20
N LEU A 344 -16.98 -7.80 13.96
CA LEU A 344 -18.41 -8.00 13.74
C LEU A 344 -18.63 -8.73 12.41
N PRO A 345 -19.65 -9.61 12.32
CA PRO A 345 -20.10 -10.14 11.04
C PRO A 345 -20.43 -9.01 10.06
N TYR A 346 -20.07 -9.19 8.79
CA TYR A 346 -20.23 -8.14 7.77
C TYR A 346 -21.68 -7.62 7.65
N GLN A 347 -22.67 -8.50 7.82
CA GLN A 347 -24.08 -8.09 7.81
C GLN A 347 -24.40 -7.06 8.92
N GLN A 348 -23.84 -7.22 10.12
CA GLN A 348 -24.01 -6.24 11.21
C GLN A 348 -23.24 -4.94 10.93
N VAL A 349 -22.07 -5.04 10.28
CA VAL A 349 -21.32 -3.85 9.82
C VAL A 349 -22.17 -3.05 8.84
N LYS A 350 -22.80 -3.73 7.86
CA LYS A 350 -23.68 -3.12 6.86
C LYS A 350 -24.92 -2.49 7.49
N GLU A 351 -25.61 -3.20 8.37
CA GLU A 351 -26.76 -2.67 9.11
C GLU A 351 -26.41 -1.42 9.92
N SER A 352 -25.23 -1.42 10.55
CA SER A 352 -24.75 -0.23 11.25
C SER A 352 -24.41 0.91 10.30
N ALA A 353 -23.83 0.62 9.13
CA ALA A 353 -23.52 1.65 8.14
C ALA A 353 -24.82 2.29 7.63
N ASP A 354 -25.80 1.47 7.25
CA ASP A 354 -27.10 1.90 6.76
C ASP A 354 -27.85 2.76 7.80
N PHE A 355 -27.81 2.38 9.09
CA PHE A 355 -28.46 3.15 10.16
C PHE A 355 -27.90 4.57 10.34
N TYR A 356 -26.59 4.75 10.14
CA TYR A 356 -25.91 6.04 10.30
C TYR A 356 -25.63 6.74 8.96
N ASP A 357 -26.14 6.22 7.84
CA ASP A 357 -25.86 6.76 6.49
C ASP A 357 -24.36 6.84 6.19
N ILE A 358 -23.64 5.76 6.51
CA ILE A 358 -22.20 5.61 6.28
C ILE A 358 -21.99 4.67 5.09
N GLU A 359 -21.21 5.10 4.10
CA GLU A 359 -20.84 4.23 2.97
C GLU A 359 -20.08 3.00 3.48
N CYS A 360 -20.44 1.82 2.96
CA CYS A 360 -19.85 0.54 3.34
C CYS A 360 -19.27 -0.16 2.13
N VAL A 361 -18.17 -0.89 2.33
CA VAL A 361 -17.52 -1.66 1.27
C VAL A 361 -18.49 -2.67 0.68
N LYS A 362 -18.45 -2.86 -0.64
CA LYS A 362 -19.38 -3.73 -1.35
C LYS A 362 -18.88 -5.16 -1.39
N GLU A 363 -19.84 -6.08 -1.43
CA GLU A 363 -19.57 -7.48 -1.74
C GLU A 363 -19.28 -7.67 -3.23
N CYS A 364 -18.55 -8.75 -3.55
CA CYS A 364 -18.30 -9.17 -4.91
C CYS A 364 -19.62 -9.39 -5.66
N SER A 365 -19.76 -8.72 -6.81
CA SER A 365 -20.90 -8.89 -7.72
C SER A 365 -20.58 -9.77 -8.94
N ASN A 366 -19.32 -10.19 -9.10
CA ASN A 366 -18.90 -11.00 -10.24
C ASN A 366 -19.34 -12.46 -10.07
N GLN A 367 -20.32 -12.87 -10.87
CA GLN A 367 -20.89 -14.22 -10.79
C GLN A 367 -19.86 -15.35 -10.98
N LYS A 368 -18.82 -15.16 -11.80
CA LYS A 368 -17.78 -16.18 -11.99
C LYS A 368 -16.94 -16.37 -10.72
N VAL A 369 -16.62 -15.27 -10.05
CA VAL A 369 -15.88 -15.28 -8.78
C VAL A 369 -16.73 -15.94 -7.69
N LEU A 370 -18.01 -15.54 -7.59
CA LEU A 370 -18.95 -16.10 -6.61
C LEU A 370 -19.15 -17.61 -6.80
N THR A 371 -19.36 -18.07 -8.05
CA THR A 371 -19.53 -19.51 -8.34
C THR A 371 -18.27 -20.31 -8.03
N ALA A 372 -17.08 -19.81 -8.34
CA ALA A 372 -15.84 -20.50 -8.00
C ALA A 372 -15.63 -20.60 -6.48
N ALA A 373 -15.92 -19.53 -5.73
CA ALA A 373 -15.85 -19.52 -4.28
C ALA A 373 -16.86 -20.47 -3.63
N SER A 374 -18.10 -20.52 -4.12
CA SER A 374 -19.13 -21.43 -3.58
C SER A 374 -18.81 -22.91 -3.79
N ASN A 375 -18.05 -23.23 -4.84
CA ASN A 375 -17.58 -24.59 -5.11
C ASN A 375 -16.32 -24.96 -4.32
N GLY A 376 -15.71 -23.99 -3.63
CA GLY A 376 -14.43 -24.17 -2.96
C GLY A 376 -13.26 -24.45 -3.91
N ASP A 377 -13.38 -24.10 -5.21
CA ASP A 377 -12.32 -24.28 -6.19
C ASP A 377 -11.38 -23.07 -6.18
N ILE A 378 -10.24 -23.23 -5.50
CA ILE A 378 -9.29 -22.13 -5.33
C ILE A 378 -8.63 -21.70 -6.65
N GLU A 379 -8.42 -22.61 -7.61
CA GLU A 379 -7.76 -22.28 -8.87
C GLU A 379 -8.71 -21.53 -9.80
N GLU A 380 -9.97 -21.96 -9.89
CA GLU A 380 -11.01 -21.21 -10.61
C GLU A 380 -11.24 -19.84 -9.97
N LEU A 381 -11.26 -19.76 -8.64
CA LEU A 381 -11.42 -18.50 -7.92
C LEU A 381 -10.29 -17.52 -8.24
N LEU A 382 -9.04 -17.97 -8.11
CA LEU A 382 -7.87 -17.16 -8.44
C LEU A 382 -7.86 -16.74 -9.91
N LYS A 383 -8.22 -17.65 -10.82
CA LYS A 383 -8.31 -17.36 -12.25
C LYS A 383 -9.39 -16.30 -12.54
N ALA A 384 -10.55 -16.40 -11.91
CA ALA A 384 -11.64 -15.44 -12.09
C ALA A 384 -11.23 -14.04 -11.61
N ILE A 385 -10.68 -13.93 -10.40
CA ILE A 385 -10.25 -12.63 -9.84
C ILE A 385 -9.09 -12.02 -10.62
N ARG A 386 -8.09 -12.83 -11.02
CA ARG A 386 -6.92 -12.35 -11.78
C ARG A 386 -7.27 -11.76 -13.14
N ASN A 387 -8.39 -12.19 -13.74
CA ASN A 387 -8.88 -11.69 -15.02
C ASN A 387 -9.74 -10.43 -14.91
N GLU A 388 -10.02 -9.93 -13.70
CA GLU A 388 -10.75 -8.68 -13.53
C GLU A 388 -9.91 -7.46 -13.91
N ARG A 389 -10.60 -6.37 -14.26
CA ARG A 389 -10.03 -5.08 -14.63
C ARG A 389 -10.83 -3.97 -13.96
N GLY A 390 -10.18 -2.84 -13.68
CA GLY A 390 -10.83 -1.69 -13.05
C GLY A 390 -11.03 -1.83 -11.53
N ILE A 391 -10.59 -2.93 -10.93
CA ILE A 391 -10.57 -3.14 -9.48
C ILE A 391 -9.19 -3.61 -9.04
N GLU A 392 -8.82 -3.35 -7.78
CA GLU A 392 -7.61 -3.94 -7.22
C GLU A 392 -7.76 -5.45 -7.07
N GLY A 393 -8.93 -5.92 -6.62
CA GLY A 393 -9.25 -7.32 -6.40
C GLY A 393 -10.22 -7.50 -5.25
N TYR A 394 -10.10 -8.59 -4.49
CA TYR A 394 -10.99 -8.90 -3.38
C TYR A 394 -10.25 -9.31 -2.11
N VAL A 395 -10.93 -9.14 -0.98
CA VAL A 395 -10.60 -9.74 0.31
C VAL A 395 -11.60 -10.85 0.61
N LEU A 396 -11.11 -12.08 0.72
CA LEU A 396 -11.86 -13.23 1.20
C LEU A 396 -11.77 -13.27 2.72
N VAL A 397 -12.91 -13.14 3.39
CA VAL A 397 -13.05 -13.19 4.84
C VAL A 397 -13.81 -14.47 5.20
N LEU A 398 -13.17 -15.41 5.88
CA LEU A 398 -13.82 -16.63 6.37
C LEU A 398 -14.46 -16.37 7.74
N ASN A 399 -15.56 -17.05 8.04
CA ASN A 399 -16.20 -17.00 9.37
C ASN A 399 -15.30 -17.53 10.51
N SER A 400 -14.24 -18.26 10.16
CA SER A 400 -13.18 -18.69 11.07
C SER A 400 -12.18 -17.58 11.45
N GLY A 401 -12.37 -16.36 10.94
CA GLY A 401 -11.53 -15.20 11.20
C GLY A 401 -10.35 -15.04 10.23
N TRP A 402 -10.05 -16.05 9.41
CA TRP A 402 -8.99 -15.94 8.41
C TRP A 402 -9.36 -14.96 7.30
N MET A 403 -8.40 -14.12 6.91
CA MET A 403 -8.52 -13.17 5.83
C MET A 403 -7.43 -13.42 4.79
N PHE A 404 -7.81 -13.39 3.52
CA PHE A 404 -6.88 -13.50 2.40
C PHE A 404 -7.23 -12.44 1.36
N LYS A 405 -6.23 -11.96 0.63
CA LYS A 405 -6.46 -11.05 -0.50
C LYS A 405 -6.02 -11.67 -1.81
N VAL A 406 -6.67 -11.27 -2.88
CA VAL A 406 -6.27 -11.59 -4.24
C VAL A 406 -6.37 -10.32 -5.05
N LYS A 407 -5.28 -9.94 -5.69
CA LYS A 407 -5.26 -8.81 -6.61
C LYS A 407 -5.50 -9.28 -8.03
N SER A 408 -6.16 -8.45 -8.84
CA SER A 408 -6.23 -8.64 -10.28
C SER A 408 -4.82 -8.56 -10.88
N MET A 409 -4.59 -9.26 -12.02
CA MET A 409 -3.30 -9.13 -12.72
C MET A 409 -3.13 -7.71 -13.23
N TRP A 410 -4.19 -7.14 -13.81
CA TRP A 410 -4.21 -5.78 -14.33
C TRP A 410 -3.76 -4.75 -13.28
N TYR A 411 -4.31 -4.79 -12.06
CA TYR A 411 -3.87 -3.90 -10.99
C TYR A 411 -2.41 -4.17 -10.58
N SER A 412 -2.05 -5.44 -10.43
CA SER A 412 -0.73 -5.83 -9.93
C SER A 412 0.39 -5.36 -10.86
N ASP A 413 0.17 -5.45 -12.17
CA ASP A 413 1.12 -5.03 -13.19
C ASP A 413 1.31 -3.51 -13.16
N ILE A 414 0.21 -2.75 -13.05
CA ILE A 414 0.25 -1.29 -12.94
C ILE A 414 0.92 -0.84 -11.63
N HIS A 415 0.50 -1.41 -10.49
CA HIS A 415 1.05 -1.05 -9.18
C HIS A 415 2.57 -1.29 -9.13
N LYS A 416 3.03 -2.44 -9.62
CA LYS A 416 4.47 -2.74 -9.73
C LYS A 416 5.17 -1.71 -10.61
N THR A 417 4.61 -1.43 -11.78
CA THR A 417 5.16 -0.47 -12.73
C THR A 417 5.31 0.93 -12.11
N ASN A 418 4.27 1.42 -11.42
CA ASN A 418 4.31 2.70 -10.71
C ASN A 418 5.38 2.75 -9.61
N ALA A 419 5.49 1.69 -8.82
CA ALA A 419 6.52 1.58 -7.78
C ALA A 419 7.92 1.66 -8.40
N TYR A 420 8.13 0.94 -9.49
CA TYR A 420 9.40 0.90 -10.20
C TYR A 420 9.79 2.23 -10.86
N ILE A 421 8.84 2.91 -11.51
CA ILE A 421 9.05 4.25 -12.10
C ILE A 421 9.46 5.26 -11.01
N SER A 422 8.75 5.22 -9.87
CA SER A 422 8.96 6.18 -8.79
C SER A 422 10.29 5.97 -8.06
N LYS A 423 10.60 4.72 -7.70
CA LYS A 423 11.80 4.38 -6.90
C LYS A 423 13.07 4.16 -7.72
N GLY A 424 12.97 4.01 -9.04
CA GLY A 424 14.12 3.68 -9.89
C GLY A 424 14.64 2.27 -9.73
N GLU A 425 13.85 1.39 -9.12
CA GLU A 425 14.21 0.00 -8.90
C GLU A 425 14.03 -0.85 -10.16
N LEU A 426 13.37 -0.32 -11.21
CA LEU A 426 13.37 -0.99 -12.50
C LEU A 426 14.79 -0.98 -13.07
N LYS A 427 15.32 -2.16 -13.39
CA LYS A 427 16.50 -2.24 -14.25
C LYS A 427 16.17 -1.52 -15.57
N GLU A 428 17.10 -0.70 -16.04
CA GLU A 428 16.92 0.08 -17.28
C GLU A 428 16.40 -0.78 -18.44
N ALA A 429 16.93 -2.00 -18.58
CA ALA A 429 16.50 -2.98 -19.59
C ALA A 429 15.01 -3.31 -19.58
N ALA A 430 14.38 -3.34 -18.40
CA ALA A 430 12.95 -3.58 -18.30
C ALA A 430 12.16 -2.36 -18.80
N MET A 431 12.63 -1.12 -18.58
CA MET A 431 11.96 0.09 -19.08
C MET A 431 12.00 0.15 -20.60
N TRP A 432 13.15 -0.21 -21.17
CA TRP A 432 13.31 -0.38 -22.61
C TRP A 432 12.31 -1.40 -23.17
N ASN A 433 12.10 -2.53 -22.49
CA ASN A 433 11.11 -3.52 -22.92
C ASN A 433 9.68 -2.98 -22.86
N TYR A 434 9.31 -2.21 -21.83
CA TYR A 434 7.99 -1.60 -21.76
C TYR A 434 7.71 -0.69 -22.97
N VAL A 435 8.68 0.14 -23.35
CA VAL A 435 8.58 1.00 -24.54
C VAL A 435 8.54 0.15 -25.81
N LEU A 436 9.51 -0.75 -25.97
CA LEU A 436 9.64 -1.57 -27.17
C LEU A 436 8.41 -2.47 -27.35
N GLU A 437 7.75 -2.94 -26.29
CA GLU A 437 6.51 -3.73 -26.36
C GLU A 437 5.25 -2.87 -26.54
N SER A 438 5.38 -1.54 -26.65
CA SER A 438 4.26 -0.59 -26.76
C SER A 438 3.31 -0.60 -25.56
N LYS A 439 3.83 -0.91 -24.36
CA LYS A 439 3.05 -0.95 -23.12
C LYS A 439 2.93 0.40 -22.42
N VAL A 440 3.67 1.42 -22.88
CA VAL A 440 3.66 2.75 -22.26
C VAL A 440 2.28 3.39 -22.30
N ASP A 441 1.58 3.30 -23.43
CA ASP A 441 0.24 3.89 -23.60
C ASP A 441 -0.78 3.28 -22.61
N ASP A 442 -0.64 2.00 -22.30
CA ASP A 442 -1.50 1.29 -21.35
C ASP A 442 -1.24 1.73 -19.90
N ILE A 443 -0.02 2.15 -19.55
CA ILE A 443 0.38 2.45 -18.18
C ILE A 443 0.44 3.96 -17.88
N ILE A 444 0.61 4.81 -18.90
CA ILE A 444 0.91 6.24 -18.71
C ILE A 444 -0.22 6.97 -17.97
N GLY A 445 -1.47 6.59 -18.22
CA GLY A 445 -2.64 7.13 -17.51
C GLY A 445 -2.66 6.79 -16.01
N PHE A 446 -1.96 5.71 -15.61
CA PHE A 446 -1.88 5.25 -14.23
C PHE A 446 -0.63 5.73 -13.49
N VAL A 447 0.35 6.31 -14.19
CA VAL A 447 1.52 6.93 -13.56
C VAL A 447 1.06 8.07 -12.65
N ARG A 448 1.53 8.05 -11.40
CA ARG A 448 1.03 8.92 -10.32
C ARG A 448 1.41 10.39 -10.52
N SER A 449 2.68 10.67 -10.77
CA SER A 449 3.17 12.05 -10.87
C SER A 449 3.16 12.53 -12.33
N GLU A 450 2.73 13.77 -12.55
CA GLU A 450 2.77 14.38 -13.88
C GLU A 450 4.21 14.50 -14.39
N GLU A 451 5.15 14.76 -13.48
CA GLU A 451 6.59 14.74 -13.79
C GLU A 451 7.04 13.37 -14.33
N ASP A 452 6.66 12.26 -13.68
CA ASP A 452 6.98 10.91 -14.18
C ASP A 452 6.28 10.62 -15.51
N ARG A 453 5.06 11.11 -15.74
CA ARG A 453 4.38 10.95 -17.03
C ARG A 453 5.14 11.66 -18.13
N VAL A 454 5.58 12.89 -17.90
CA VAL A 454 6.38 13.67 -18.85
C VAL A 454 7.70 12.95 -19.12
N ARG A 455 8.40 12.48 -18.08
CA ARG A 455 9.67 11.74 -18.23
C ARG A 455 9.50 10.43 -18.98
N LEU A 456 8.46 9.66 -18.66
CA LEU A 456 8.16 8.40 -19.33
C LEU A 456 7.80 8.64 -20.81
N ARG A 457 7.03 9.69 -21.11
CA ARG A 457 6.68 10.10 -22.47
C ARG A 457 7.93 10.52 -23.25
N ASP A 458 8.75 11.39 -22.69
CA ASP A 458 10.00 11.85 -23.33
C ASP A 458 10.96 10.68 -23.61
N PHE A 459 11.12 9.76 -22.65
CA PHE A 459 11.92 8.55 -22.84
C PHE A 459 11.34 7.63 -23.92
N ASN A 460 10.02 7.40 -23.89
CA ASN A 460 9.31 6.63 -24.91
C ASN A 460 9.53 7.22 -26.30
N ASP A 461 9.31 8.52 -26.46
CA ASP A 461 9.40 9.20 -27.74
C ASP A 461 10.84 9.16 -28.28
N LYS A 462 11.83 9.41 -27.43
CA LYS A 462 13.26 9.30 -27.79
C LYS A 462 13.60 7.88 -28.25
N LEU A 463 13.27 6.86 -27.46
CA LEU A 463 13.60 5.48 -27.78
C LEU A 463 12.89 5.01 -29.07
N ILE A 464 11.61 5.33 -29.24
CA ILE A 464 10.87 4.99 -30.46
C ILE A 464 11.46 5.71 -31.68
N ASN A 465 11.90 6.96 -31.54
CA ASN A 465 12.57 7.67 -32.63
C ASN A 465 13.90 6.99 -33.02
N TYR A 466 14.75 6.64 -32.06
CA TYR A 466 15.98 5.88 -32.34
C TYR A 466 15.68 4.53 -33.00
N PHE A 467 14.67 3.82 -32.52
CA PHE A 467 14.25 2.54 -33.10
C PHE A 467 13.76 2.71 -34.54
N ASN A 468 12.92 3.70 -34.82
CA ASN A 468 12.38 3.96 -36.16
C ASN A 468 13.48 4.37 -37.15
N ASN A 469 14.42 5.21 -36.73
CA ASN A 469 15.57 5.59 -37.55
C ASN A 469 16.41 4.36 -37.91
N TYR A 470 16.59 3.43 -36.97
CA TYR A 470 17.30 2.18 -37.25
C TYR A 470 16.50 1.27 -38.18
N VAL A 471 15.18 1.16 -38.03
CA VAL A 471 14.33 0.42 -38.98
C VAL A 471 14.48 0.99 -40.39
N GLU A 472 14.46 2.31 -40.55
CA GLU A 472 14.65 2.99 -41.84
C GLU A 472 16.04 2.69 -42.43
N LYS A 473 17.10 2.73 -41.60
CA LYS A 473 18.46 2.33 -42.01
C LYS A 473 18.49 0.91 -42.57
N ILE A 474 17.84 -0.05 -41.91
CA ILE A 474 17.77 -1.44 -42.40
C ILE A 474 16.91 -1.58 -43.66
N GLN A 475 15.85 -0.78 -43.81
CA GLN A 475 15.06 -0.72 -45.04
C GLN A 475 15.90 -0.19 -46.22
N ASN A 476 16.74 0.82 -45.99
CA ASN A 476 17.66 1.34 -47.01
C ASN A 476 18.68 0.29 -47.44
N TYR A 477 19.22 -0.52 -46.53
CA TYR A 477 20.05 -1.66 -46.92
C TYR A 477 19.29 -2.70 -47.74
N THR A 478 18.02 -2.96 -47.40
CA THR A 478 17.18 -3.89 -48.17
C THR A 478 17.00 -3.40 -49.61
N HIS A 479 16.79 -2.10 -49.79
CA HIS A 479 16.72 -1.49 -51.11
C HIS A 479 18.06 -1.56 -51.87
N ALA A 480 19.18 -1.30 -51.20
CA ALA A 480 20.50 -1.44 -51.81
C ALA A 480 20.80 -2.89 -52.23
N ILE A 481 20.41 -3.87 -51.43
CA ILE A 481 20.52 -5.30 -51.77
C ILE A 481 19.69 -5.62 -53.01
N GLN A 482 18.45 -5.12 -53.08
CA GLN A 482 17.58 -5.29 -54.26
C GLN A 482 18.21 -4.69 -55.51
N GLN A 483 18.74 -3.47 -55.44
CA GLN A 483 19.39 -2.80 -56.55
C GLN A 483 20.63 -3.55 -57.04
N GLU A 484 21.47 -4.07 -56.14
CA GLU A 484 22.64 -4.86 -56.52
C GLU A 484 22.25 -6.20 -57.14
N LEU A 485 21.22 -6.87 -56.61
CA LEU A 485 20.74 -8.13 -57.18
C LEU A 485 20.12 -7.96 -58.57
N GLU A 486 19.44 -6.83 -58.84
CA GLU A 486 18.86 -6.54 -60.17
C GLU A 486 19.92 -6.47 -61.27
N LYS A 487 21.17 -6.08 -60.94
CA LYS A 487 22.28 -6.04 -61.91
C LYS A 487 22.64 -7.43 -62.44
N ASP A 488 22.63 -8.42 -61.56
CA ASP A 488 22.98 -9.81 -61.88
C ASP A 488 21.76 -10.64 -62.34
N PHE A 489 20.54 -10.22 -61.97
CA PHE A 489 19.29 -10.93 -62.25
C PHE A 489 18.21 -10.02 -62.88
N PRO A 490 18.48 -9.39 -64.05
CA PRO A 490 17.52 -8.48 -64.66
C PRO A 490 16.25 -9.22 -65.08
N ASN A 491 15.08 -8.67 -64.71
CA ASN A 491 13.74 -9.24 -64.97
C ASN A 491 13.38 -10.51 -64.18
N VAL A 492 14.09 -10.83 -63.09
CA VAL A 492 13.69 -11.89 -62.14
C VAL A 492 13.00 -11.23 -60.95
N GLY A 493 11.81 -11.71 -60.57
CA GLY A 493 11.13 -11.21 -59.38
C GLY A 493 12.01 -11.38 -58.13
N TYR A 494 12.08 -10.36 -57.27
CA TYR A 494 12.94 -10.38 -56.07
C TYR A 494 12.71 -11.62 -55.19
N GLU A 495 11.49 -12.15 -55.16
CA GLU A 495 11.13 -13.35 -54.41
C GLU A 495 11.77 -14.63 -55.00
N ASP A 496 11.91 -14.69 -56.32
CA ASP A 496 12.43 -15.84 -57.08
C ASP A 496 13.96 -15.89 -57.13
N ILE A 497 14.64 -14.81 -56.73
CA ILE A 497 16.10 -14.77 -56.67
C ILE A 497 16.62 -15.79 -55.63
N PRO A 498 17.56 -16.68 -56.00
CA PRO A 498 18.09 -17.69 -55.10
C PRO A 498 18.66 -17.10 -53.79
N MET A 499 18.28 -17.70 -52.66
CA MET A 499 18.68 -17.23 -51.32
C MET A 499 20.21 -17.15 -51.14
N LYS A 500 20.98 -17.99 -51.84
CA LYS A 500 22.45 -17.97 -51.82
C LYS A 500 22.99 -16.62 -52.33
N ASN A 501 22.45 -16.12 -53.43
CA ASN A 501 22.85 -14.85 -54.04
C ASN A 501 22.44 -13.68 -53.15
N PHE A 502 21.21 -13.70 -52.63
CA PHE A 502 20.75 -12.72 -51.65
C PHE A 502 21.69 -12.65 -50.44
N THR A 503 22.04 -13.81 -49.87
CA THR A 503 22.92 -13.89 -48.69
C THR A 503 24.32 -13.34 -48.99
N THR A 504 24.87 -13.60 -50.16
CA THR A 504 26.18 -13.08 -50.57
C THR A 504 26.18 -11.56 -50.66
N VAL A 505 25.20 -10.98 -51.37
CA VAL A 505 25.07 -9.52 -51.52
C VAL A 505 24.80 -8.85 -50.18
N ALA A 506 23.87 -9.39 -49.39
CA ALA A 506 23.52 -8.85 -48.08
C ALA A 506 24.71 -8.85 -47.11
N ARG A 507 25.56 -9.89 -47.11
CA ARG A 507 26.79 -9.91 -46.29
C ARG A 507 27.77 -8.80 -46.66
N SER A 508 27.88 -8.49 -47.94
CA SER A 508 28.77 -7.42 -48.41
C SER A 508 28.28 -6.05 -47.97
N ILE A 509 26.97 -5.82 -47.98
CA ILE A 509 26.36 -4.53 -47.63
C ILE A 509 26.28 -4.33 -46.12
N LEU A 510 26.01 -5.39 -45.36
CA LEU A 510 25.83 -5.36 -43.90
C LEU A 510 27.14 -5.51 -43.11
N SER A 511 28.31 -5.19 -43.69
CA SER A 511 29.62 -5.51 -43.10
C SER A 511 29.85 -4.91 -41.70
N ASN A 512 29.16 -3.81 -41.39
CA ASN A 512 29.26 -3.07 -40.13
C ASN A 512 28.08 -3.32 -39.18
N GLU A 513 27.11 -4.15 -39.56
CA GLU A 513 25.92 -4.42 -38.78
C GLU A 513 26.04 -5.73 -37.98
N PRO A 514 25.30 -5.88 -36.86
CA PRO A 514 25.27 -7.12 -36.10
C PRO A 514 24.88 -8.33 -36.95
N SER A 515 25.54 -9.48 -36.73
CA SER A 515 25.36 -10.68 -37.55
C SER A 515 23.93 -11.22 -37.60
N PHE A 516 23.11 -10.96 -36.58
CA PHE A 516 21.71 -11.38 -36.54
C PHE A 516 20.81 -10.59 -37.52
N ILE A 517 21.21 -9.40 -37.96
CA ILE A 517 20.43 -8.58 -38.92
C ILE A 517 20.29 -9.32 -40.25
N LEU A 518 21.34 -10.00 -40.71
CA LEU A 518 21.27 -10.86 -41.89
C LEU A 518 20.21 -11.95 -41.73
N ASN A 519 20.13 -12.59 -40.56
CA ASN A 519 19.11 -13.61 -40.29
C ASN A 519 17.70 -13.02 -40.35
N LEU A 520 17.50 -11.81 -39.82
CA LEU A 520 16.21 -11.12 -39.89
C LEU A 520 15.81 -10.81 -41.33
N LEU A 521 16.73 -10.33 -42.17
CA LEU A 521 16.43 -10.07 -43.57
C LEU A 521 16.12 -11.35 -44.36
N ILE A 522 16.78 -12.46 -44.03
CA ILE A 522 16.46 -13.78 -44.61
C ILE A 522 15.03 -14.20 -44.23
N ILE A 523 14.63 -14.03 -42.97
CA ILE A 523 13.28 -14.33 -42.49
C ILE A 523 12.26 -13.42 -43.19
N ASN A 524 12.51 -12.12 -43.20
CA ASN A 524 11.67 -11.13 -43.90
C ASN A 524 11.49 -11.48 -45.39
N LYS A 525 12.55 -11.88 -46.10
CA LYS A 525 12.47 -12.30 -47.51
C LYS A 525 11.66 -13.59 -47.70
N LYS A 526 11.77 -14.56 -46.78
CA LYS A 526 11.09 -15.87 -46.90
C LYS A 526 9.62 -15.83 -46.50
N GLU A 527 9.32 -15.09 -45.44
CA GLU A 527 8.03 -15.14 -44.76
C GLU A 527 7.20 -13.87 -44.95
N GLN A 528 7.72 -12.87 -45.66
CA GLN A 528 7.09 -11.55 -45.88
C GLN A 528 6.64 -10.87 -44.58
N THR A 529 7.35 -11.15 -43.48
CA THR A 529 7.06 -10.62 -42.14
C THR A 529 7.52 -9.18 -42.00
N SER A 530 6.87 -8.37 -41.16
CA SER A 530 7.27 -6.97 -40.95
C SER A 530 8.67 -6.86 -40.32
N LEU A 531 9.59 -6.17 -41.00
CA LEU A 531 10.94 -5.91 -40.50
C LEU A 531 10.92 -5.16 -39.17
N HIS A 532 9.97 -4.22 -39.01
CA HIS A 532 9.75 -3.50 -37.75
C HIS A 532 9.42 -4.47 -36.61
N SER A 533 8.51 -5.44 -36.84
CA SER A 533 8.15 -6.44 -35.82
C SER A 533 9.31 -7.36 -35.47
N LEU A 534 10.05 -7.83 -36.48
CA LEU A 534 11.21 -8.71 -36.28
C LEU A 534 12.33 -8.01 -35.50
N LEU A 535 12.63 -6.75 -35.82
CA LEU A 535 13.63 -5.95 -35.12
C LEU A 535 13.22 -5.69 -33.68
N LYS A 536 11.95 -5.32 -33.46
CA LYS A 536 11.37 -5.09 -32.13
C LYS A 536 11.51 -6.33 -31.24
N ASP A 537 11.12 -7.51 -31.73
CA ASP A 537 11.26 -8.78 -31.01
C ASP A 537 12.71 -9.12 -30.67
N GLN A 538 13.66 -8.83 -31.57
CA GLN A 538 15.08 -9.04 -31.29
C GLN A 538 15.63 -8.04 -30.27
N CYS A 539 15.25 -6.77 -30.36
CA CYS A 539 15.63 -5.77 -29.36
C CYS A 539 15.17 -6.19 -27.96
N VAL A 540 13.92 -6.65 -27.81
CA VAL A 540 13.38 -7.13 -26.53
C VAL A 540 14.13 -8.37 -26.02
N LYS A 541 14.52 -9.30 -26.90
CA LYS A 541 15.31 -10.49 -26.51
C LYS A 541 16.73 -10.14 -26.08
N ILE A 542 17.37 -9.19 -26.75
CA ILE A 542 18.76 -8.80 -26.48
C ILE A 542 18.84 -7.92 -25.23
N SER A 543 17.94 -6.93 -25.09
CA SER A 543 17.92 -5.99 -23.96
C SER A 543 17.87 -6.70 -22.60
N GLN A 544 17.19 -7.85 -22.51
CA GLN A 544 17.10 -8.69 -21.30
C GLN A 544 18.45 -9.28 -20.87
N LYS A 545 19.37 -9.49 -21.81
CA LYS A 545 20.68 -10.11 -21.58
C LYS A 545 21.81 -9.07 -21.58
N ASP A 546 21.78 -8.16 -22.53
CA ASP A 546 22.80 -7.13 -22.75
C ASP A 546 22.19 -5.88 -23.41
N LEU A 547 21.75 -4.93 -22.58
CA LEU A 547 21.19 -3.67 -23.04
C LEU A 547 22.19 -2.82 -23.83
N ASN A 548 23.49 -2.90 -23.52
CA ASN A 548 24.50 -2.08 -24.19
C ASN A 548 24.65 -2.43 -25.67
N THR A 549 24.45 -3.69 -26.03
CA THR A 549 24.41 -4.11 -27.44
C THR A 549 23.26 -3.43 -28.18
N VAL A 550 22.06 -3.34 -27.58
CA VAL A 550 20.91 -2.65 -28.17
C VAL A 550 21.18 -1.15 -28.28
N LYS A 551 21.72 -0.51 -27.23
CA LYS A 551 22.07 0.93 -27.25
C LYS A 551 23.06 1.28 -28.35
N LYS A 552 24.11 0.47 -28.53
CA LYS A 552 25.09 0.66 -29.61
C LYS A 552 24.47 0.49 -30.98
N MET A 553 23.64 -0.54 -31.14
CA MET A 553 22.95 -0.80 -32.39
C MET A 553 22.02 0.34 -32.79
N LEU A 554 21.24 0.86 -31.84
CA LEU A 554 20.33 1.99 -32.05
C LEU A 554 21.03 3.35 -31.99
N GLU A 555 22.36 3.39 -31.88
CA GLU A 555 23.17 4.61 -31.83
C GLU A 555 22.74 5.60 -30.72
N CYS A 556 22.34 5.07 -29.55
CA CYS A 556 21.82 5.85 -28.41
C CYS A 556 22.44 5.42 -27.07
N THR A 557 23.78 5.41 -27.00
CA THR A 557 24.52 5.02 -25.79
C THR A 557 24.22 5.88 -24.57
N ASP A 558 23.85 7.14 -24.80
CA ASP A 558 23.59 8.14 -23.75
C ASP A 558 22.13 8.15 -23.29
N LEU A 559 21.26 7.40 -23.96
CA LEU A 559 19.86 7.29 -23.57
C LEU A 559 19.75 6.43 -22.31
N GLU A 560 19.22 7.03 -21.24
CA GLU A 560 18.97 6.40 -19.95
C GLU A 560 17.61 6.86 -19.43
N PHE A 561 16.85 5.94 -18.82
CA PHE A 561 15.71 6.33 -17.98
C PHE A 561 16.18 6.49 -16.53
N ILE A 562 16.32 7.72 -16.06
CA ILE A 562 16.74 8.04 -14.70
C ILE A 562 15.49 8.15 -13.83
N SER A 563 15.48 7.67 -12.59
CA SER A 563 14.35 7.83 -11.65
C SER A 563 14.38 9.14 -10.88
N ARG A 564 13.25 9.51 -10.24
CA ARG A 564 13.22 10.71 -9.37
C ARG A 564 14.17 10.58 -8.17
N SER A 565 14.21 9.41 -7.53
CA SER A 565 15.17 9.11 -6.45
C SER A 565 16.62 9.30 -6.90
N GLU A 566 16.97 8.83 -8.10
CA GLU A 566 18.31 8.95 -8.66
C GLU A 566 18.65 10.38 -9.08
N MET A 567 17.69 11.14 -9.62
CA MET A 567 17.87 12.57 -9.91
C MET A 567 18.15 13.34 -8.61
N ARG A 568 17.32 13.17 -7.57
CA ARG A 568 17.54 13.80 -6.26
C ARG A 568 18.88 13.42 -5.66
N ARG A 569 19.28 12.16 -5.78
CA ARG A 569 20.60 11.68 -5.33
C ARG A 569 21.73 12.38 -6.10
N ARG A 570 21.65 12.46 -7.43
CA ARG A 570 22.64 13.15 -8.29
C ARG A 570 22.68 14.65 -8.00
N GLU A 571 21.54 15.30 -7.79
CA GLU A 571 21.45 16.70 -7.38
C GLU A 571 22.05 16.95 -5.99
N LYS A 572 21.78 16.07 -5.02
CA LYS A 572 22.36 16.15 -3.67
C LYS A 572 23.87 15.96 -3.71
N LEU A 573 24.37 15.00 -4.49
CA LEU A 573 25.80 14.83 -4.74
C LEU A 573 26.41 16.03 -5.46
N ALA A 574 25.71 16.63 -6.41
CA ALA A 574 26.16 17.84 -7.09
C ALA A 574 26.22 19.04 -6.11
N LYS A 575 25.25 19.16 -5.20
CA LYS A 575 25.25 20.17 -4.13
C LYS A 575 26.36 19.90 -3.11
N LEU A 576 26.54 18.66 -2.64
CA LEU A 576 27.64 18.27 -1.75
C LEU A 576 29.01 18.55 -2.40
N ASN A 577 29.19 18.25 -3.68
CA ASN A 577 30.42 18.56 -4.41
C ASN A 577 30.62 20.07 -4.66
N GLN A 578 29.55 20.88 -4.61
CA GLN A 578 29.63 22.34 -4.63
C GLN A 578 29.90 22.92 -3.23
N VAL A 579 29.36 22.29 -2.18
CA VAL A 579 29.61 22.62 -0.77
C VAL A 579 31.03 22.23 -0.38
N ASP A 580 31.56 21.07 -0.77
CA ASP A 580 32.98 20.69 -0.57
C ASP A 580 33.96 21.63 -1.31
N LYS A 581 33.49 22.41 -2.29
CA LYS A 581 34.25 23.50 -2.92
C LYS A 581 34.08 24.85 -2.22
N ALA A 582 33.07 25.00 -1.36
CA ALA A 582 32.72 26.24 -0.66
C ALA A 582 33.03 26.19 0.85
N THR A 583 33.08 25.01 1.48
CA THR A 583 33.36 24.81 2.90
C THR A 583 34.70 24.09 3.08
N ASP A 584 35.76 24.87 2.90
CA ASP A 584 36.96 24.80 3.75
C ASP A 584 36.72 25.59 5.07
N GLN A 585 35.49 25.52 5.61
CA GLN A 585 35.08 25.96 6.94
C GLN A 585 33.61 25.62 7.27
N SER A 586 33.43 25.05 8.47
CA SER A 586 32.23 24.90 9.34
C SER A 586 31.30 23.68 9.23
N GLN A 587 30.72 23.36 10.40
CA GLN A 587 30.32 22.06 10.96
C GLN A 587 28.80 21.75 10.89
N ASP A 588 28.04 22.39 10.00
CA ASP A 588 26.56 22.33 10.03
C ASP A 588 25.93 21.18 9.21
N ALA A 589 26.74 20.25 8.67
CA ALA A 589 26.26 19.18 7.78
C ALA A 589 25.67 17.94 8.49
N GLN A 590 25.65 17.90 9.83
CA GLN A 590 25.19 16.73 10.59
C GLN A 590 23.68 16.72 10.90
N ASP A 591 22.99 17.87 10.89
CA ASP A 591 21.58 17.94 11.26
C ASP A 591 20.62 17.61 10.08
N GLU A 592 21.06 17.71 8.82
CA GLU A 592 20.27 17.32 7.64
C GLU A 592 20.17 15.79 7.41
N TYR A 593 20.88 15.00 8.22
CA TYR A 593 20.90 13.53 8.08
C TYR A 593 19.71 12.84 8.75
N GLU A 594 19.05 13.48 9.72
CA GLU A 594 17.91 12.88 10.45
C GLU A 594 16.56 13.10 9.74
N GLU A 595 16.40 14.17 8.95
CA GLU A 595 15.14 14.51 8.28
C GLU A 595 14.82 13.60 7.07
N PHE A 596 15.80 12.87 6.55
CA PHE A 596 15.66 12.04 5.35
C PHE A 596 15.10 10.63 5.61
N GLN A 597 15.13 10.13 6.85
CA GLN A 597 14.52 8.83 7.17
C GLN A 597 12.99 8.88 7.21
N ASP A 598 12.39 10.07 7.31
CA ASP A 598 10.94 10.24 7.39
C ASP A 598 10.26 10.35 6.00
N GLU A 599 10.96 10.74 4.94
CA GLU A 599 10.38 10.87 3.58
C GLU A 599 10.37 9.57 2.77
N GLU A 600 11.28 8.63 3.03
CA GLU A 600 11.35 7.35 2.29
C GLU A 600 10.30 6.33 2.74
N ASN A 601 9.64 6.58 3.87
CA ASN A 601 8.69 5.70 4.54
C ASN A 601 7.21 6.14 4.42
N ALA A 602 6.89 7.15 3.59
CA ALA A 602 5.53 7.64 3.34
C ALA A 602 4.80 6.89 2.21
#